data_AF-J9DYI2-F1
#
_entry.id   AF-J9DYI2-F1
#
_cell.length_a   1.000
_cell.length_b   1.000
_cell.length_c   1.000
_cell.angle_alpha   90.00
_cell.angle_beta   90.00
_cell.angle_gamma   90.00
#
_symmetry.space_group_name_H-M   'P 1'
#
loop_
_entity.id
_entity.type
_entity.pdbx_description
1 polymer ?
#
loop_
_entity_poly.entity_id
_entity_poly.type
_entity_poly.pdbx_seq_one_letter_code
_entity_poly.pdbx_strand_id
1 'polypeptide(L)'
;NRTYVEEQNELQRTILSKYNKRVRPILNISEPLDVAVHVYIMHVSVNQLEQTITLNGHIYMTWKDEYAVWEPSEHNGVRITIVKQWEIWTPELRITNSVSGVGQFFEISKRSHVIIHSNGKA
;
A
#
# COMPACT_ATOMS: atom_id res chain seq x y z
N ASN A 1 -24.94 15.92 15.00
CA ASN A 1 -24.56 14.98 13.92
C ASN A 1 -23.23 15.38 13.36
N ARG A 2 -22.19 14.56 13.59
CA ARG A 2 -20.94 14.67 12.83
C ARG A 2 -21.19 14.13 11.43
N THR A 3 -20.49 14.69 10.45
CA THR A 3 -20.53 14.19 9.07
C THR A 3 -19.56 13.01 8.92
N TYR A 4 -19.83 12.11 7.97
CA TYR A 4 -18.95 10.97 7.66
C TYR A 4 -17.48 11.39 7.39
N VAL A 5 -17.30 12.57 6.77
CA VAL A 5 -15.96 13.12 6.48
C VAL A 5 -15.23 13.54 7.75
N GLU A 6 -15.92 14.12 8.72
CA GLU A 6 -15.33 14.50 10.01
C GLU A 6 -14.90 13.27 10.80
N GLU A 7 -15.73 12.23 10.83
CA GLU A 7 -15.41 10.96 11.48
C GLU A 7 -14.20 10.28 10.83
N GLN A 8 -14.13 10.31 9.49
CA GLN A 8 -12.98 9.76 8.77
C GLN A 8 -11.69 10.52 9.08
N ASN A 9 -11.76 11.86 9.14
CA ASN A 9 -10.62 12.70 9.47
C ASN A 9 -10.15 12.49 10.93
N GLU A 10 -11.08 12.34 11.86
CA GLU A 10 -10.79 12.05 13.27
C GLU A 10 -10.15 10.66 13.42
N LEU A 11 -10.70 9.64 12.76
CA LEU A 11 -10.15 8.29 12.73
C LEU A 11 -8.71 8.28 12.20
N GLN A 12 -8.48 8.91 11.05
CA GLN A 12 -7.14 9.01 10.46
C GLN A 12 -6.16 9.72 11.39
N ARG A 13 -6.57 10.82 12.03
CA ARG A 13 -5.72 11.50 13.02
C ARG A 13 -5.38 10.59 14.19
N THR A 14 -6.36 9.86 14.73
CA THR A 14 -6.16 8.97 15.86
C THR A 14 -5.18 7.86 15.53
N ILE A 15 -5.43 7.10 14.45
CA ILE A 15 -4.59 5.97 14.03
C ILE A 15 -3.18 6.44 13.64
N LEU A 16 -3.07 7.53 12.88
CA LEU A 16 -1.79 7.98 12.34
C LEU A 16 -0.99 8.86 13.30
N SER A 17 -1.56 9.31 14.43
CA SER A 17 -0.89 10.21 15.39
C SER A 17 0.45 9.68 15.91
N LYS A 18 0.56 8.36 16.10
CA LYS A 18 1.76 7.68 16.61
C LYS A 18 2.39 6.74 15.57
N TYR A 19 1.87 6.75 14.35
CA TYR A 19 2.27 5.81 13.31
C TYR A 19 3.62 6.22 12.71
N ASN A 20 4.58 5.30 12.70
CA ASN A 20 5.89 5.52 12.09
C ASN A 20 6.03 4.73 10.78
N LYS A 21 5.77 5.41 9.66
CA LYS A 21 5.86 4.83 8.30
C LYS A 21 7.22 4.27 7.89
N ARG A 22 8.30 4.58 8.62
CA ARG A 22 9.63 4.03 8.34
C ARG A 22 9.84 2.66 8.96
N VAL A 23 8.98 2.25 9.87
CA VAL A 23 9.08 0.99 10.59
C VAL A 23 8.13 -0.01 9.96
N ARG A 24 8.61 -1.25 9.77
CA ARG A 24 7.79 -2.37 9.29
C ARG A 24 6.63 -2.60 10.25
N PRO A 25 5.37 -2.69 9.77
CA PRO A 25 4.21 -2.66 10.66
C PRO A 25 3.88 -4.02 11.29
N ILE A 26 4.83 -4.54 12.08
CA ILE A 26 4.69 -5.76 12.86
C ILE A 26 5.03 -5.49 14.33
N LEU A 27 4.26 -6.08 15.25
CA LEU A 27 4.46 -5.97 16.70
C LEU A 27 5.61 -6.86 17.15
N ASN A 28 5.66 -8.11 16.67
CA ASN A 28 6.75 -9.02 16.93
C ASN A 28 7.82 -8.92 15.84
N ILE A 29 8.95 -8.29 16.17
CA ILE A 29 10.06 -8.06 15.21
C ILE A 29 10.62 -9.39 14.66
N SER A 30 10.49 -10.48 15.40
CA SER A 30 10.99 -11.80 14.99
C SER A 30 10.14 -12.47 13.91
N GLU A 31 8.90 -12.01 13.71
CA GLU A 31 7.97 -12.57 12.72
C GLU A 31 8.16 -11.90 11.34
N PRO A 32 7.87 -12.61 10.24
CA PRO A 32 7.85 -12.02 8.90
C PRO A 32 6.58 -11.18 8.68
N LEU A 33 6.64 -10.23 7.73
CA LEU A 33 5.46 -9.56 7.21
C LEU A 33 5.21 -10.08 5.80
N ASP A 34 4.05 -10.70 5.59
CA ASP A 34 3.67 -11.23 4.30
C ASP A 34 3.06 -10.14 3.41
N VAL A 35 3.59 -10.02 2.19
CA VAL A 35 3.07 -9.12 1.16
C VAL A 35 2.56 -9.97 0.01
N ALA A 36 1.25 -9.96 -0.19
CA ALA A 36 0.64 -10.57 -1.37
C ALA A 36 0.74 -9.58 -2.53
N VAL A 37 1.35 -10.02 -3.64
CA VAL A 37 1.49 -9.22 -4.86
C VAL A 37 0.72 -9.89 -5.99
N HIS A 38 -0.16 -9.13 -6.62
CA HIS A 38 -0.89 -9.55 -7.81
C HIS A 38 -0.59 -8.61 -8.96
N VAL A 39 -0.06 -9.16 -10.06
CA VAL A 39 0.26 -8.41 -11.27
C VAL A 39 -0.79 -8.71 -12.32
N TYR A 40 -1.54 -7.69 -12.72
CA TYR A 40 -2.53 -7.76 -13.78
C TYR A 40 -1.97 -7.14 -15.04
N ILE A 41 -1.59 -7.97 -16.01
CA ILE A 41 -0.99 -7.52 -17.28
C ILE A 41 -2.12 -7.26 -18.27
N MET A 42 -2.17 -6.04 -18.79
CA MET A 42 -3.13 -5.62 -19.81
C MET A 42 -2.56 -5.78 -21.22
N HIS A 43 -1.30 -5.39 -21.42
CA HIS A 43 -0.66 -5.46 -22.73
C HIS A 43 0.81 -5.85 -22.61
N VAL A 44 1.28 -6.61 -23.59
CA VAL A 44 2.67 -7.07 -23.71
C VAL A 44 3.18 -6.71 -25.09
N SER A 45 4.34 -6.08 -25.17
CA SER A 45 5.06 -5.84 -26.42
C SER A 45 6.46 -6.45 -26.33
N VAL A 46 6.91 -7.11 -27.40
CA VAL A 46 8.21 -7.77 -27.46
C VAL A 46 9.01 -7.14 -28.60
N ASN A 47 10.20 -6.63 -28.28
CA ASN A 47 11.17 -6.22 -29.27
C ASN A 47 12.28 -7.27 -29.34
N GLN A 48 12.23 -8.11 -30.37
CA GLN A 48 13.19 -9.20 -30.55
C GLN A 48 14.61 -8.72 -30.84
N LEU A 49 14.76 -7.60 -31.57
CA LEU A 49 16.08 -7.07 -31.96
C LEU A 49 16.81 -6.51 -30.74
N GLU A 50 16.09 -5.81 -29.86
CA GLU A 50 16.65 -5.25 -28.63
C GLU A 50 16.59 -6.22 -27.45
N GLN A 51 15.96 -7.38 -27.62
CA GLN A 51 15.72 -8.38 -26.56
C GLN A 51 14.97 -7.81 -25.35
N THR A 52 13.98 -6.95 -25.60
CA THR A 52 13.22 -6.27 -24.54
C THR A 52 11.74 -6.65 -24.56
N ILE A 53 11.13 -6.64 -23.36
CA ILE A 53 9.69 -6.82 -23.18
C ILE A 53 9.14 -5.60 -22.43
N THR A 54 8.10 -4.99 -22.99
CA THR A 54 7.35 -3.90 -22.37
C THR A 54 6.03 -4.44 -21.84
N LEU A 55 5.82 -4.31 -20.53
CA LEU A 55 4.59 -4.72 -19.84
C LEU A 55 3.78 -3.48 -19.43
N ASN A 56 2.51 -3.46 -19.80
CA ASN A 56 1.54 -2.47 -19.32
C ASN A 56 0.48 -3.20 -18.48
N GLY A 57 0.20 -2.69 -17.29
CA GLY A 57 -0.68 -3.38 -16.34
C GLY A 57 -0.80 -2.67 -15.00
N HIS A 58 -1.46 -3.35 -14.07
CA HIS A 58 -1.62 -2.93 -12.68
C HIS A 58 -0.88 -3.88 -11.74
N ILE A 59 -0.36 -3.33 -10.65
CA ILE A 59 0.17 -4.10 -9.54
C ILE A 59 -0.71 -3.80 -8.33
N TYR A 60 -1.26 -4.85 -7.75
CA TYR A 60 -2.00 -4.80 -6.51
C TYR A 60 -1.13 -5.44 -5.43
N MET A 61 -1.03 -4.76 -4.29
CA MET A 61 -0.32 -5.26 -3.12
C MET A 61 -1.28 -5.28 -1.95
N THR A 62 -1.18 -6.31 -1.13
CA THR A 62 -1.94 -6.43 0.11
C THR A 62 -1.02 -6.89 1.21
N TRP A 63 -1.11 -6.23 2.36
CA TRP A 63 -0.34 -6.60 3.55
C TRP A 63 -1.16 -6.39 4.82
N LYS A 64 -0.63 -6.88 5.93
CA LYS A 64 -1.17 -6.64 7.27
C LYS A 64 -0.36 -5.54 7.95
N ASP A 65 -1.03 -4.50 8.42
CA ASP A 65 -0.47 -3.45 9.25
C ASP A 65 -1.04 -3.58 10.67
N GLU A 66 -0.20 -3.99 11.61
CA GLU A 66 -0.62 -4.23 13.00
C GLU A 66 -0.72 -2.93 13.83
N TYR A 67 -0.20 -1.81 13.32
CA TYR A 67 -0.32 -0.50 13.97
C TYR A 67 -1.51 0.31 13.46
N ALA A 68 -2.04 -0.01 12.28
CA ALA A 68 -3.20 0.63 11.68
C ALA A 68 -4.51 -0.17 11.92
N VAL A 69 -4.75 -0.54 13.18
CA VAL A 69 -5.93 -1.31 13.62
C VAL A 69 -6.80 -0.44 14.53
N TRP A 70 -8.12 -0.56 14.41
CA TRP A 70 -9.06 0.10 15.32
C TRP A 70 -10.31 -0.74 15.51
N GLU A 71 -11.02 -0.50 16.60
CA GLU A 71 -12.31 -1.13 16.86
C GLU A 71 -13.43 -0.28 16.26
N PRO A 72 -14.24 -0.80 15.30
CA PRO A 72 -15.31 -0.02 14.67
C PRO A 72 -16.32 0.54 15.67
N SER A 73 -16.55 -0.15 16.80
CA SER A 73 -17.50 0.32 17.82
C SER A 73 -17.09 1.64 18.50
N GLU A 74 -15.80 1.96 18.52
CA GLU A 74 -15.25 3.22 19.06
C GLU A 74 -15.34 4.38 18.06
N HIS A 75 -15.62 4.08 16.78
CA HIS A 75 -15.57 5.02 15.66
C HIS A 75 -16.85 4.96 14.81
N ASN A 76 -18.02 4.97 15.46
CA ASN A 76 -19.34 5.01 14.80
C ASN A 76 -19.56 3.93 13.73
N GLY A 77 -18.92 2.77 13.89
CA GLY A 77 -19.03 1.64 12.96
C GLY A 77 -18.17 1.77 11.71
N VAL A 78 -17.28 2.75 11.61
CA VAL A 78 -16.38 2.91 10.46
C VAL A 78 -15.43 1.71 10.39
N ARG A 79 -15.45 0.99 9.26
CA ARG A 79 -14.64 -0.22 9.03
C ARG A 79 -13.52 -0.05 8.02
N ILE A 80 -13.55 1.04 7.24
CA ILE A 80 -12.63 1.27 6.14
C ILE A 80 -12.21 2.73 6.16
N THR A 81 -10.91 2.98 5.98
CA THR A 81 -10.36 4.31 5.75
C THR A 81 -9.48 4.33 4.52
N ILE A 82 -9.37 5.50 3.90
CA ILE A 82 -8.58 5.70 2.69
C ILE A 82 -7.48 6.72 3.01
N VAL A 83 -6.25 6.26 3.06
CA VAL A 83 -5.08 7.09 3.41
C VAL A 83 -4.18 7.27 2.21
N LYS A 84 -3.31 8.29 2.24
CA LYS A 84 -2.31 8.44 1.18
C LYS A 84 -1.18 7.44 1.41
N GLN A 85 -0.67 6.83 0.34
CA GLN A 85 0.43 5.87 0.40
C GLN A 85 1.66 6.40 1.17
N TRP A 86 1.94 7.71 1.10
CA TRP A 86 3.10 8.31 1.76
C TRP A 86 2.89 8.61 3.26
N GLU A 87 1.70 8.37 3.81
CA GLU A 87 1.38 8.54 5.23
C GLU A 87 1.60 7.26 6.03
N ILE A 88 1.58 6.11 5.36
CA ILE A 88 1.76 4.79 5.97
C ILE A 88 3.02 4.09 5.46
N TRP A 89 3.40 2.98 6.10
CA TRP A 89 4.40 2.08 5.54
C TRP A 89 3.80 1.40 4.30
N THR A 90 4.60 1.25 3.25
CA THR A 90 4.20 0.54 2.03
C THR A 90 5.40 -0.22 1.49
N PRO A 91 5.25 -1.49 1.08
CA PRO A 91 6.36 -2.26 0.54
C PRO A 91 6.96 -1.59 -0.71
N GLU A 92 8.28 -1.53 -0.77
CA GLU A 92 9.00 -1.10 -1.96
C GLU A 92 9.22 -2.29 -2.91
N LEU A 93 8.77 -2.17 -4.16
CA LEU A 93 9.09 -3.11 -5.22
C LEU A 93 10.14 -2.52 -6.17
N ARG A 94 11.08 -3.35 -6.61
CA ARG A 94 12.12 -2.99 -7.58
C ARG A 94 12.26 -4.08 -8.62
N ILE A 95 12.40 -3.67 -9.88
CA ILE A 95 12.67 -4.57 -11.00
C ILE A 95 14.19 -4.59 -11.22
N THR A 96 14.81 -5.76 -11.06
CA THR A 96 16.27 -5.93 -11.13
C THR A 96 16.77 -6.03 -12.57
N ASN A 97 15.91 -6.45 -13.49
CA ASN A 97 16.23 -6.67 -14.91
C ASN A 97 15.60 -5.60 -15.83
N SER A 98 15.39 -4.38 -15.31
CA SER A 98 14.89 -3.27 -16.12
C SER A 98 15.93 -2.87 -17.17
N VAL A 99 15.48 -2.73 -18.43
CA VAL A 99 16.32 -2.27 -19.56
C VAL A 99 16.89 -0.88 -19.28
N SER A 100 16.17 -0.04 -18.52
CA SER A 100 16.61 1.30 -18.13
C SER A 100 17.66 1.32 -17.00
N GLY A 101 18.08 0.15 -16.49
CA GLY A 101 19.06 0.02 -15.42
C GLY A 101 18.46 -0.04 -14.01
N VAL A 102 19.23 -0.61 -13.07
CA VAL A 102 18.87 -0.74 -11.65
C VAL A 102 18.85 0.64 -10.99
N GLY A 103 17.68 1.26 -10.90
CA GLY A 103 17.52 2.57 -10.23
C GLY A 103 16.54 3.52 -10.92
N GLN A 104 16.16 3.26 -12.16
CA GLN A 104 14.98 3.89 -12.75
C GLN A 104 13.77 3.25 -12.11
N PHE A 105 13.10 4.00 -11.22
CA PHE A 105 11.82 3.58 -10.67
C PHE A 105 10.91 3.29 -11.86
N PHE A 106 10.57 2.02 -12.07
CA PHE A 106 9.36 1.68 -12.80
C PHE A 106 8.28 2.60 -12.23
N GLU A 107 7.58 3.37 -13.06
CA GLU A 107 6.52 4.29 -12.62
C GLU A 107 5.29 3.47 -12.15
N ILE A 108 5.48 2.58 -11.18
CA ILE A 108 4.39 2.11 -10.33
C ILE A 108 3.89 3.38 -9.66
N SER A 109 2.71 3.85 -10.07
CA SER A 109 2.13 5.10 -9.58
C SER A 109 2.19 5.15 -8.05
N LYS A 110 3.12 5.95 -7.52
CA LYS A 110 3.32 6.13 -6.07
C LYS A 110 2.34 7.14 -5.45
N ARG A 111 1.29 7.49 -6.18
CA ARG A 111 0.30 8.53 -5.80
C ARG A 111 -1.10 7.96 -5.57
N SER A 112 -1.21 6.64 -5.52
CA SER A 112 -2.49 5.98 -5.22
C SER A 112 -2.81 6.10 -3.73
N HIS A 113 -4.11 6.17 -3.42
CA HIS A 113 -4.56 6.00 -2.05
C HIS A 113 -4.54 4.52 -1.68
N VAL A 114 -4.34 4.22 -0.39
CA VAL A 114 -4.40 2.88 0.18
C VAL A 114 -5.68 2.75 0.98
N ILE A 115 -6.37 1.62 0.81
CA ILE A 115 -7.59 1.29 1.54
C ILE A 115 -7.18 0.42 2.72
N ILE A 116 -7.42 0.89 3.94
CA ILE A 116 -7.15 0.13 5.15
C ILE A 116 -8.48 -0.30 5.75
N HIS A 117 -8.58 -1.59 6.07
CA HIS A 117 -9.68 -2.16 6.83
C HIS A 117 -9.39 -2.08 8.33
N SER A 118 -10.43 -2.03 9.17
CA SER A 118 -10.31 -1.89 10.62
C SER A 118 -9.47 -2.97 11.30
N ASN A 119 -9.37 -4.14 10.67
CA ASN A 119 -8.52 -5.21 11.15
C ASN A 119 -7.03 -4.99 10.83
N GLY A 120 -6.63 -3.94 10.12
CA GLY A 120 -5.26 -3.67 9.68
C GLY A 120 -4.89 -4.23 8.31
N LYS A 121 -5.83 -4.80 7.55
CA LYS A 121 -5.56 -5.22 6.17
C LYS A 121 -5.49 -3.97 5.28
N ALA A 122 -4.35 -3.78 4.61
CA ALA A 122 -4.08 -2.69 3.67
C ALA A 122 -3.90 -3.21 2.24
#